data_AF-A0A528GSI1-F1
#
_entry.id   AF-A0A528GSI1-F1
#
_cell.length_a   1.000
_cell.length_b   1.000
_cell.length_c   1.000
_cell.angle_alpha   90.00
_cell.angle_beta   90.00
_cell.angle_gamma   90.00
#
_symmetry.space_group_name_H-M   'P 1'
#
loop_
_entity.id
_entity.type
_entity.pdbx_description
1 polymer ?
#
loop_
_entity_poly.entity_id
_entity_poly.type
_entity_poly.pdbx_seq_one_letter_code
_entity_poly.pdbx_strand_id
1 'polypeptide(L)'
;VFWVDTASAQSNNSGCTFRLVAGTSRQILRCQEGLTIIAEDGARFALVDRDRNGSADGVRLRRKALLLDAPSGRVRGGFAVVTPQAIAAVRGTKWAVDVARGKTSVFVVKGRVAVQRPASNAGVVLGPGEGVDVET
;
A
#
# COMPACT_ATOMS: atom_id res chain seq x y z
N VAL A 1 26.55 37.72 -1.12
CA VAL A 1 25.21 37.18 -1.43
C VAL A 1 25.29 35.68 -1.26
N PHE A 2 24.69 35.14 -0.20
CA PHE A 2 24.58 33.69 -0.01
C PHE A 2 23.17 33.41 0.51
N TRP A 3 22.28 33.02 -0.38
CA TRP A 3 21.01 32.44 -0.03
C TRP A 3 21.27 30.96 0.21
N VAL A 4 21.06 30.51 1.44
CA VAL A 4 20.99 29.07 1.73
C VAL A 4 19.57 28.67 1.39
N ASP A 5 19.40 28.06 0.21
CA ASP A 5 18.17 27.34 -0.11
C ASP A 5 18.02 26.22 0.91
N THR A 6 17.17 26.44 1.90
CA THR A 6 16.72 25.37 2.78
C THR A 6 15.87 24.44 1.93
N ALA A 7 16.50 23.40 1.39
CA ALA A 7 15.80 22.26 0.83
C ALA A 7 14.99 21.62 1.97
N SER A 8 13.75 22.07 2.15
CA SER A 8 12.79 21.32 2.96
C SER A 8 12.62 19.98 2.26
N ALA A 9 13.19 18.93 2.84
CA ALA A 9 12.78 17.57 2.52
C ALA A 9 11.33 17.45 2.98
N GLN A 10 10.39 17.95 2.18
CA GLN A 10 9.00 17.56 2.29
C GLN A 10 8.99 16.07 1.95
N SER A 11 9.21 15.25 2.97
CA SER A 11 8.77 13.87 2.93
C SER A 11 7.28 13.98 2.61
N ASN A 12 6.93 13.71 1.35
CA ASN A 12 5.56 13.61 0.87
C ASN A 12 4.95 12.42 1.61
N ASN A 13 4.61 12.67 2.87
CA ASN A 13 4.14 11.67 3.78
C ASN A 13 2.71 11.27 3.42
N SER A 14 2.04 11.97 2.49
CA SER A 14 0.65 11.72 2.10
C SER A 14 -0.24 11.46 3.33
N GLY A 15 -0.06 12.30 4.36
CA GLY A 15 -0.82 12.19 5.61
C GLY A 15 -0.38 11.07 6.56
N CYS A 16 0.77 10.43 6.32
CA CYS A 16 1.29 9.30 7.09
C CYS A 16 2.45 9.68 8.01
N THR A 17 2.38 9.16 9.24
CA THR A 17 3.47 9.25 10.22
C THR A 17 4.19 7.91 10.30
N PHE A 18 5.52 7.95 10.24
CA PHE A 18 6.37 6.76 10.24
C PHE A 18 6.87 6.44 11.64
N ARG A 19 6.79 5.16 12.02
CA ARG A 19 7.35 4.66 13.27
C ARG A 19 8.10 3.36 13.04
N LEU A 20 9.39 3.37 13.35
CA LEU A 20 10.18 2.14 13.46
C LEU A 20 9.76 1.36 14.70
N VAL A 21 9.59 0.05 14.56
CA VAL A 21 9.31 -0.83 15.70
C VAL A 21 10.63 -1.21 16.35
N ALA A 22 10.87 -0.71 17.57
CA ALA A 22 12.09 -0.94 18.33
C ALA A 22 12.46 -2.43 18.40
N GLY A 23 13.75 -2.74 18.23
CA GLY A 23 14.25 -4.12 18.21
C GLY A 23 13.92 -4.90 16.94
N THR A 24 13.38 -4.25 15.90
CA THR A 24 13.05 -4.87 14.61
C THR A 24 13.34 -3.92 13.46
N SER A 25 13.38 -4.44 12.24
CA SER A 25 13.44 -3.65 11.01
C SER A 25 12.06 -3.31 10.41
N ARG A 26 10.98 -3.64 11.12
CA ARG A 26 9.61 -3.35 10.66
C ARG A 26 9.28 -1.86 10.81
N GLN A 27 8.63 -1.32 9.78
CA GLN A 27 8.14 0.05 9.77
C GLN A 27 6.61 0.06 9.80
N ILE A 28 6.04 0.87 10.69
CA ILE A 28 4.60 1.08 10.76
C ILE A 28 4.30 2.52 10.34
N LEU A 29 3.45 2.67 9.33
CA LEU A 29 2.92 3.94 8.90
C LEU A 29 1.50 4.06 9.43
N ARG A 30 1.23 5.15 10.15
CA ARG A 30 -0.11 5.54 10.58
C ARG A 30 -0.53 6.74 9.74
N CYS A 31 -1.45 6.49 8.83
CA CYS A 31 -1.97 7.48 7.90
C CYS A 31 -3.24 8.13 8.43
N GLN A 32 -3.58 9.27 7.84
CA GLN A 32 -4.90 9.87 7.96
C GLN A 32 -6.01 8.85 7.64
N GLU A 33 -7.24 9.16 8.06
CA GLU A 33 -8.40 8.28 7.88
C GLU A 33 -8.29 6.92 8.60
N GLY A 34 -7.26 6.71 9.43
CA GLY A 34 -7.06 5.49 10.23
C GLY A 34 -6.41 4.34 9.46
N LEU A 35 -5.92 4.59 8.24
CA LEU A 35 -5.15 3.60 7.48
C LEU A 35 -3.84 3.28 8.20
N THR A 36 -3.56 1.98 8.35
CA THR A 36 -2.28 1.49 8.86
C THR A 36 -1.59 0.65 7.81
N ILE A 37 -0.29 0.90 7.58
CA ILE A 37 0.55 0.11 6.68
C ILE A 37 1.74 -0.38 7.49
N ILE A 38 1.98 -1.70 7.49
CA ILE A 38 3.16 -2.31 8.07
C ILE A 38 4.02 -2.81 6.91
N ALA A 39 5.23 -2.27 6.79
CA ALA A 39 6.17 -2.66 5.77
C ALA A 39 7.14 -3.73 6.28
N GLU A 40 7.35 -4.77 5.47
CA GLU A 40 8.45 -5.71 5.65
C GLU A 40 9.78 -4.95 5.54
N ASP A 41 10.80 -5.48 6.21
CA ASP A 41 12.16 -5.00 6.07
C ASP A 41 12.63 -4.98 4.60
N GLY A 42 13.22 -3.86 4.20
CA GLY A 42 13.69 -3.64 2.84
C GLY A 42 12.58 -3.56 1.78
N ALA A 43 11.32 -3.35 2.19
CA ALA A 43 10.24 -3.04 1.25
C ALA A 43 10.49 -1.73 0.52
N ARG A 44 10.22 -1.74 -0.79
CA ARG A 44 10.36 -0.57 -1.66
C ARG A 44 8.99 -0.16 -2.15
N PHE A 45 8.49 0.95 -1.63
CA PHE A 45 7.18 1.45 -1.97
C PHE A 45 7.16 2.98 -2.00
N ALA A 46 6.14 3.53 -2.66
CA ALA A 46 5.82 4.95 -2.63
C ALA A 46 4.33 5.12 -2.36
N LEU A 47 3.97 5.97 -1.39
CA LEU A 47 2.59 6.38 -1.19
C LEU A 47 2.10 7.18 -2.40
N VAL A 48 0.81 7.07 -2.68
CA VAL A 48 0.15 7.78 -3.77
C VAL A 48 -1.07 8.50 -3.20
N ASP A 49 -1.18 9.77 -3.54
CA ASP A 49 -2.32 10.64 -3.29
C ASP A 49 -2.82 11.10 -4.66
N ARG A 50 -3.77 10.35 -5.26
CA ARG A 50 -4.22 10.59 -6.64
C ARG A 50 -5.17 11.78 -6.73
N ASP A 51 -6.01 11.96 -5.71
CA ASP A 51 -6.96 13.07 -5.63
C ASP A 51 -6.34 14.38 -5.08
N ARG A 52 -5.07 14.33 -4.64
CA ARG A 52 -4.26 15.47 -4.17
C ARG A 52 -4.88 16.14 -2.93
N ASN A 53 -5.48 15.33 -2.06
CA ASN A 53 -6.13 15.82 -0.84
C ASN A 53 -5.20 15.82 0.39
N GLY A 54 -3.95 15.37 0.23
CA GLY A 54 -2.96 15.27 1.29
C GLY A 54 -2.96 13.92 2.03
N SER A 55 -3.90 13.02 1.72
CA SER A 55 -4.01 11.66 2.27
C SER A 55 -3.69 10.60 1.20
N ALA A 56 -2.98 9.55 1.60
CA ALA A 56 -2.71 8.44 0.69
C ALA A 56 -4.00 7.65 0.37
N ASP A 57 -4.31 7.53 -0.92
CA ASP A 57 -5.38 6.69 -1.47
C ASP A 57 -4.83 5.45 -2.20
N GLY A 58 -3.51 5.29 -2.22
CA GLY A 58 -2.85 4.10 -2.73
C GLY A 58 -1.39 4.02 -2.37
N VAL A 59 -0.79 2.91 -2.78
CA VAL A 59 0.65 2.65 -2.65
C VAL A 59 1.15 1.91 -3.88
N ARG A 60 2.30 2.33 -4.39
CA ARG A 60 3.02 1.60 -5.43
C ARG A 60 4.09 0.74 -4.77
N LEU A 61 3.91 -0.57 -4.78
CA LEU A 61 4.84 -1.53 -4.19
C LEU A 61 5.70 -2.18 -5.29
N ARG A 62 7.01 -2.20 -5.09
CA ARG A 62 7.98 -2.72 -6.08
C ARG A 62 8.80 -3.90 -5.57
N ARG A 63 8.87 -4.11 -4.26
CA ARG A 63 9.68 -5.17 -3.66
C ARG A 63 9.20 -5.47 -2.24
N LYS A 64 9.22 -6.75 -1.87
CA LYS A 64 8.83 -7.26 -0.53
C LYS A 64 7.36 -7.01 -0.22
N ALA A 65 7.00 -7.20 1.05
CA ALA A 65 5.63 -7.19 1.48
C ALA A 65 5.18 -5.92 2.23
N LEU A 66 3.88 -5.64 2.09
CA LEU A 66 3.11 -4.74 2.95
C LEU A 66 1.93 -5.51 3.55
N LEU A 67 1.66 -5.30 4.83
CA LEU A 67 0.38 -5.61 5.47
C LEU A 67 -0.39 -4.30 5.64
N LEU A 68 -1.59 -4.24 5.07
CA LEU A 68 -2.44 -3.07 5.09
C LEU A 68 -3.68 -3.34 5.92
N ASP A 69 -4.09 -2.34 6.69
CA ASP A 69 -5.37 -2.27 7.39
C ASP A 69 -6.05 -0.96 7.01
N ALA A 70 -6.98 -1.03 6.07
CA ALA A 70 -7.70 0.10 5.51
C ALA A 70 -9.13 0.12 6.07
N PRO A 71 -9.50 1.08 6.92
CA PRO A 71 -10.82 1.13 7.53
C PRO A 71 -11.93 1.37 6.49
N SER A 72 -13.12 0.85 6.78
CA SER A 72 -14.28 0.94 5.89
C SER A 72 -14.79 2.38 5.80
N GLY A 73 -15.05 2.85 4.57
CA GLY A 73 -15.74 4.13 4.32
C GLY A 73 -14.92 5.40 4.56
N ARG A 74 -13.65 5.29 4.99
CA ARG A 74 -12.80 6.46 5.31
C ARG A 74 -11.86 6.88 4.18
N VAL A 75 -11.35 5.93 3.39
CA VAL A 75 -10.60 6.25 2.16
C VAL A 75 -11.59 6.41 1.00
N ARG A 76 -11.80 7.66 0.55
CA ARG A 76 -12.71 7.98 -0.55
C ARG A 76 -12.25 7.26 -1.83
N GLY A 77 -13.17 6.60 -2.53
CA GLY A 77 -12.83 5.75 -3.69
C GLY A 77 -12.25 4.38 -3.34
N GLY A 78 -11.62 4.22 -2.17
CA GLY A 78 -10.96 3.00 -1.71
C GLY A 78 -9.43 3.10 -1.77
N PHE A 79 -8.73 2.13 -1.19
CA PHE A 79 -7.27 2.09 -1.19
C PHE A 79 -6.77 1.06 -2.20
N ALA A 80 -5.73 1.38 -2.97
CA ALA A 80 -5.17 0.46 -3.96
C ALA A 80 -3.67 0.23 -3.76
N VAL A 81 -3.23 -1.03 -3.82
CA VAL A 81 -1.82 -1.40 -3.98
C VAL A 81 -1.59 -1.71 -5.45
N VAL A 82 -0.69 -0.96 -6.07
CA VAL A 82 -0.26 -1.18 -7.45
C VAL A 82 1.13 -1.80 -7.44
N THR A 83 1.24 -2.97 -8.04
CA THR A 83 2.50 -3.71 -8.24
C THR A 83 2.80 -3.80 -9.73
N PRO A 84 4.00 -4.23 -10.15
CA PRO A 84 4.25 -4.50 -11.57
C PRO A 84 3.25 -5.50 -12.19
N GLN A 85 2.80 -6.50 -11.43
CA GLN A 85 2.02 -7.64 -11.94
C GLN A 85 0.52 -7.52 -11.70
N ALA A 86 0.11 -6.80 -10.65
CA ALA A 86 -1.27 -6.75 -10.18
C ALA A 86 -1.65 -5.38 -9.61
N ILE A 87 -2.93 -5.06 -9.72
CA ILE A 87 -3.61 -4.04 -8.94
C ILE A 87 -4.51 -4.76 -7.96
N ALA A 88 -4.39 -4.44 -6.68
CA ALA A 88 -5.29 -4.95 -5.67
C ALA A 88 -5.93 -3.78 -4.91
N ALA A 89 -7.27 -3.73 -4.92
CA ALA A 89 -8.04 -2.56 -4.50
C ALA A 89 -9.14 -2.95 -3.51
N VAL A 90 -9.36 -2.07 -2.51
CA VAL A 90 -10.12 -2.43 -1.31
C VAL A 90 -10.96 -1.31 -0.70
N ARG A 91 -11.95 -1.72 0.10
CA ARG A 91 -12.63 -0.90 1.11
C ARG A 91 -12.83 -1.73 2.38
N GLY A 92 -12.37 -1.25 3.55
CA GLY A 92 -12.65 -1.92 4.83
C GLY A 92 -11.99 -3.29 4.98
N THR A 93 -10.70 -3.40 4.69
CA THR A 93 -10.00 -4.68 4.60
C THR A 93 -8.69 -4.69 5.36
N LYS A 94 -8.29 -5.87 5.79
CA LYS A 94 -6.93 -6.16 6.20
C LYS A 94 -6.36 -7.24 5.30
N TRP A 95 -5.20 -6.98 4.71
CA TRP A 95 -4.67 -7.83 3.65
C TRP A 95 -3.19 -7.59 3.44
N ALA A 96 -2.49 -8.60 2.91
CA ALA A 96 -1.08 -8.57 2.62
C ALA A 96 -0.83 -8.62 1.12
N VAL A 97 0.19 -7.89 0.66
CA VAL A 97 0.73 -7.97 -0.70
C VAL A 97 2.22 -8.19 -0.60
N ASP A 98 2.74 -9.19 -1.28
CA ASP A 98 4.17 -9.42 -1.45
C ASP A 98 4.57 -9.35 -2.92
N VAL A 99 5.63 -8.61 -3.22
CA VAL A 99 6.21 -8.50 -4.56
C VAL A 99 7.58 -9.17 -4.58
N ALA A 100 7.61 -10.29 -5.30
CA ALA A 100 8.81 -10.99 -5.70
C ALA A 100 9.10 -10.77 -7.19
N ARG A 101 10.23 -11.33 -7.68
CA ARG A 101 10.60 -11.22 -9.09
C ARG A 101 9.55 -11.94 -9.95
N GLY A 102 8.83 -11.19 -10.79
CA GLY A 102 7.83 -11.75 -11.71
C GLY A 102 6.50 -12.16 -11.07
N LYS A 103 6.32 -11.98 -9.75
CA LYS A 103 5.12 -12.43 -9.04
C LYS A 103 4.64 -11.42 -8.01
N THR A 104 3.33 -11.21 -7.97
CA THR A 104 2.63 -10.55 -6.86
C THR A 104 1.74 -11.55 -6.16
N SER A 105 1.95 -11.73 -4.86
CA SER A 105 1.12 -12.59 -4.01
C SER A 105 0.20 -11.71 -3.18
N VAL A 106 -1.08 -12.04 -3.12
CA VAL A 106 -2.09 -11.32 -2.33
C VAL A 106 -2.77 -12.28 -1.38
N PHE A 107 -2.92 -11.90 -0.11
CA PHE A 107 -3.64 -12.69 0.89
C PHE A 107 -4.58 -11.81 1.72
N VAL A 108 -5.81 -12.27 1.94
CA VAL A 108 -6.84 -11.48 2.64
C VAL A 108 -7.06 -11.99 4.05
N VAL A 109 -6.83 -11.12 5.03
CA VAL A 109 -7.10 -11.39 6.44
C VAL A 109 -8.55 -11.05 6.80
N LYS A 110 -9.06 -9.93 6.29
CA LYS A 110 -10.43 -9.44 6.54
C LYS A 110 -10.95 -8.64 5.34
N GLY A 111 -12.25 -8.74 5.09
CA GLY A 111 -12.95 -7.99 4.05
C GLY A 111 -12.88 -8.67 2.70
N ARG A 112 -13.01 -7.91 1.61
CA ARG A 112 -12.89 -8.42 0.24
C ARG A 112 -11.89 -7.59 -0.57
N VAL A 113 -11.06 -8.26 -1.36
CA VAL A 113 -10.03 -7.62 -2.18
C VAL A 113 -10.24 -8.01 -3.64
N ALA A 114 -10.48 -7.01 -4.49
CA ALA A 114 -10.46 -7.21 -5.94
C ALA A 114 -9.01 -7.17 -6.41
N VAL A 115 -8.57 -8.23 -7.09
CA VAL A 115 -7.22 -8.36 -7.66
C VAL A 115 -7.34 -8.53 -9.17
N GLN A 116 -6.66 -7.70 -9.94
CA GLN A 116 -6.66 -7.75 -11.40
C GLN A 116 -5.27 -7.47 -11.97
N ARG A 117 -5.01 -7.92 -13.20
CA ARG A 117 -3.78 -7.54 -13.91
C ARG A 117 -3.88 -6.09 -14.41
N PRO A 118 -2.78 -5.30 -14.42
CA PRO A 118 -2.82 -3.90 -14.84
C PRO A 118 -3.33 -3.67 -16.27
N ALA A 119 -3.03 -4.59 -17.20
CA ALA A 119 -3.37 -4.47 -18.62
C ALA A 119 -4.54 -5.37 -19.05
N SER A 120 -5.30 -5.94 -18.11
CA SER A 120 -6.42 -6.85 -18.41
C SER A 120 -7.61 -6.57 -17.50
N ASN A 121 -8.81 -6.86 -18.02
CA ASN A 121 -10.04 -6.84 -17.23
C ASN A 121 -10.27 -8.17 -16.47
N ALA A 122 -9.40 -9.16 -16.66
CA ALA A 122 -9.45 -10.41 -15.90
C ALA A 122 -9.01 -10.16 -14.44
N GLY A 123 -9.88 -10.53 -13.51
CA GLY A 123 -9.64 -10.37 -12.08
C GLY A 123 -10.48 -11.32 -11.24
N VAL A 124 -10.12 -11.40 -9.97
CA VAL A 124 -10.79 -12.21 -8.95
C VAL A 124 -11.12 -11.34 -7.74
N VAL A 125 -12.16 -11.70 -7.00
CA VAL A 125 -12.48 -11.06 -5.73
C VAL A 125 -12.25 -12.06 -4.61
N LEU A 126 -11.21 -11.82 -3.84
CA LEU A 126 -10.82 -12.65 -2.70
C LEU A 126 -11.62 -12.25 -1.45
N GLY A 127 -12.03 -13.23 -0.66
CA GLY A 127 -12.56 -13.12 0.69
C GLY A 127 -11.54 -13.54 1.77
N PRO A 128 -11.91 -13.50 3.06
CA PRO A 128 -11.01 -13.84 4.15
C PRO A 128 -10.46 -15.27 4.05
N GLY A 129 -9.16 -15.43 4.25
CA GLY A 129 -8.46 -16.71 4.15
C GLY A 129 -8.06 -17.10 2.72
N GLU A 130 -8.51 -16.37 1.71
CA GLU A 130 -8.14 -16.60 0.31
C GLU A 130 -6.87 -15.82 -0.06
N GLY A 131 -6.13 -16.38 -1.02
CA GLY A 131 -4.97 -15.74 -1.62
C GLY A 131 -4.85 -16.07 -3.10
N VAL A 132 -4.12 -15.23 -3.82
CA VAL A 132 -3.83 -15.44 -5.24
C VAL A 132 -2.41 -14.98 -5.56
N ASP A 133 -1.77 -15.73 -6.46
CA ASP A 133 -0.51 -15.35 -7.08
C ASP A 133 -0.79 -14.83 -8.50
N VAL A 134 -0.23 -13.67 -8.83
CA VAL A 134 -0.31 -13.07 -10.16
C VAL A 134 1.10 -13.02 -10.74
N GLU A 135 1.30 -13.80 -11.79
CA GLU A 135 2.55 -13.90 -12.52
C GLU A 135 2.46 -13.19 -13.88
N THR A 136 3.62 -12.76 -14.40
CA THR A 136 3.82 -12.22 -15.75
C THR A 136 4.07 -13.29 -16.78
#